data_AF-A0A815XVK1-F1
#
_entry.id   AF-A0A815XVK1-F1
#
_cell.length_a   1.000
_cell.length_b   1.000
_cell.length_c   1.000
_cell.angle_alpha   90.00
_cell.angle_beta   90.00
_cell.angle_gamma   90.00
#
_symmetry.space_group_name_H-M   'P 1'
#
loop_
_entity.id
_entity.type
_entity.pdbx_description
1 polymer ?
#
loop_
_entity_poly.entity_id
_entity_poly.type
_entity_poly.pdbx_seq_one_letter_code
_entity_poly.pdbx_strand_id
1 'polypeptide(L)'
;SSSNSTGGGSNNTGGGGDGSGTSTSNSTTFLATKSGELTDATVWSGGLAPSGNFSLSIPAGITITISGGTLSLQMLRCDVYGTLALGSGSATFTFAFPPTIIVRSSGKLLDQTSSNVFLFPSNSIIAVLSGGG
;
A
#
# COMPACT_ATOMS: atom_id res chain seq x y z
N SER A 1 24.96 -36.03 -47.15
CA SER A 1 24.13 -36.11 -45.93
C SER A 1 23.78 -34.67 -45.57
N SER A 2 22.68 -34.15 -46.12
CA SER A 2 21.30 -34.17 -45.59
C SER A 2 20.98 -32.75 -45.14
N SER A 3 19.94 -32.03 -45.55
CA SER A 3 18.78 -32.24 -46.43
C SER A 3 18.27 -30.81 -46.75
N ASN A 4 17.82 -30.50 -47.97
CA ASN A 4 16.39 -30.44 -48.35
C ASN A 4 15.56 -29.50 -47.44
N SER A 5 14.73 -28.56 -47.88
CA SER A 5 14.27 -28.05 -49.17
C SER A 5 13.20 -26.99 -48.87
N THR A 6 13.01 -26.09 -49.83
CA THR A 6 11.82 -25.32 -50.24
C THR A 6 10.56 -25.40 -49.35
N GLY A 7 9.77 -24.34 -49.15
CA GLY A 7 9.63 -23.06 -49.82
C GLY A 7 8.17 -22.59 -49.64
N GLY A 8 7.95 -21.28 -49.75
CA GLY A 8 6.65 -20.69 -50.09
C GLY A 8 5.64 -20.50 -48.94
N GLY A 9 5.22 -19.25 -48.72
CA GLY A 9 4.06 -18.93 -47.89
C GLY A 9 3.86 -17.43 -47.72
N SER A 10 2.89 -16.87 -48.44
CA SER A 10 2.56 -15.45 -48.59
C SER A 10 2.14 -14.70 -47.31
N ASN A 11 2.24 -13.37 -47.40
CA ASN A 11 1.65 -12.34 -46.52
C ASN A 11 0.25 -12.70 -45.98
N ASN A 12 0.02 -12.37 -44.70
CA ASN A 12 -1.29 -11.93 -44.26
C ASN A 12 -1.21 -10.89 -43.13
N THR A 13 -2.03 -9.86 -43.29
CA THR A 13 -2.18 -8.64 -42.51
C THR A 13 -3.15 -8.87 -41.34
N GLY A 14 -2.92 -8.19 -40.21
CA GLY A 14 -4.00 -7.86 -39.26
C GLY A 14 -4.07 -8.68 -37.97
N GLY A 15 -4.00 -7.98 -36.84
CA GLY A 15 -4.26 -8.53 -35.52
C GLY A 15 -3.95 -7.50 -34.45
N GLY A 16 -4.83 -6.52 -34.30
CA GLY A 16 -4.76 -5.54 -33.21
C GLY A 16 -4.75 -6.27 -31.87
N GLY A 17 -3.60 -6.22 -31.20
CA GLY A 17 -3.55 -6.47 -29.77
C GLY A 17 -3.90 -5.16 -29.09
N ASP A 18 -5.16 -4.99 -28.73
CA ASP A 18 -5.51 -4.13 -27.59
C ASP A 18 -4.79 -4.73 -26.39
N GLY A 19 -3.54 -4.29 -26.21
CA GLY A 19 -2.87 -4.31 -24.94
C GLY A 19 -3.62 -3.33 -24.05
N SER A 20 -4.82 -3.73 -23.61
CA SER A 20 -5.33 -3.33 -22.31
C SER A 20 -4.34 -3.91 -21.32
N GLY A 21 -3.20 -3.22 -21.21
CA GLY A 21 -2.31 -3.32 -20.09
C GLY A 21 -3.19 -2.96 -18.92
N THR A 22 -3.68 -3.97 -18.22
CA THR A 22 -3.99 -3.80 -16.83
C THR A 22 -2.67 -3.33 -16.24
N SER A 23 -2.55 -2.02 -16.09
CA SER A 23 -1.46 -1.39 -15.37
C SER A 23 -1.60 -1.91 -13.95
N THR A 24 -0.96 -3.05 -13.71
CA THR A 24 -0.65 -3.50 -12.37
C THR A 24 0.21 -2.38 -11.84
N SER A 25 -0.43 -1.45 -11.11
CA SER A 25 0.27 -0.40 -10.41
C SER A 25 1.27 -1.12 -9.52
N ASN A 26 2.54 -1.13 -9.93
CA ASN A 26 3.63 -1.74 -9.19
C ASN A 26 3.78 -0.93 -7.91
N SER A 27 3.03 -1.28 -6.85
CA SER A 27 3.16 -0.62 -5.57
C SER A 27 4.34 -1.22 -4.84
N THR A 28 5.32 -0.40 -4.47
CA THR A 28 6.39 -0.81 -3.58
C THR A 28 5.78 -1.06 -2.19
N THR A 29 6.08 -2.23 -1.61
CA THR A 29 5.72 -2.53 -0.22
C THR A 29 6.85 -2.12 0.69
N PHE A 30 6.56 -1.25 1.67
CA PHE A 30 7.49 -0.81 2.69
C PHE A 30 7.27 -1.60 3.97
N LEU A 31 8.34 -2.24 4.45
CA LEU A 31 8.35 -2.99 5.71
C LEU A 31 8.99 -2.14 6.79
N ALA A 32 8.25 -1.89 7.87
CA ALA A 32 8.77 -1.21 9.03
C ALA A 32 9.74 -2.10 9.81
N THR A 33 10.90 -1.57 10.21
CA THR A 33 11.94 -2.27 10.99
C THR A 33 12.06 -1.75 12.42
N LYS A 34 11.54 -0.54 12.69
CA LYS A 34 11.44 0.07 14.02
C LYS A 34 10.24 1.02 14.08
N SER A 35 9.87 1.45 15.28
CA SER A 35 8.84 2.48 15.45
C SER A 35 9.33 3.86 15.00
N GLY A 36 8.43 4.69 14.47
CA GLY A 36 8.73 6.05 14.05
C GLY A 36 7.69 6.65 13.12
N GLU A 37 8.03 7.80 12.53
CA GLU A 37 7.15 8.52 11.59
C GLU A 37 7.19 7.88 10.20
N LEU A 38 6.07 7.97 9.48
CA LEU A 38 5.95 7.50 8.10
C LEU A 38 7.04 8.07 7.18
N THR A 39 7.38 9.34 7.39
CA THR A 39 8.33 10.10 6.56
C THR A 39 9.80 9.89 6.94
N ASP A 40 10.09 9.19 8.04
CA ASP A 40 11.46 8.87 8.43
C ASP A 40 11.98 7.68 7.61
N ALA A 41 12.92 7.94 6.71
CA ALA A 41 13.52 6.91 5.85
C ALA A 41 14.20 5.79 6.64
N THR A 42 14.66 6.06 7.87
CA THR A 42 15.37 5.07 8.70
C THR A 42 14.43 4.02 9.31
N VAL A 43 13.13 4.25 9.31
CA VAL A 43 12.08 3.33 9.79
C VAL A 43 11.91 2.12 8.87
N TRP A 44 12.31 2.23 7.60
CA TRP A 44 11.97 1.27 6.56
C TRP A 44 13.17 0.42 6.17
N SER A 45 12.93 -0.86 5.86
CA SER A 45 14.00 -1.81 5.51
C SER A 45 14.85 -1.40 4.29
N GLY A 46 14.29 -0.58 3.40
CA GLY A 46 14.98 -0.05 2.22
C GLY A 46 15.71 1.28 2.44
N GLY A 47 15.68 1.86 3.65
CA GLY A 47 16.29 3.16 3.93
C GLY A 47 15.66 4.33 3.15
N LEU A 48 14.41 4.16 2.70
CA LEU A 48 13.64 5.13 1.94
C LEU A 48 12.25 5.23 2.53
N ALA A 49 11.72 6.45 2.66
CA ALA A 49 10.36 6.67 3.10
C ALA A 49 9.35 6.36 1.97
N PRO A 50 8.13 5.89 2.31
CA PRO A 50 7.02 5.74 1.38
C PRO A 50 6.78 7.01 0.55
N SER A 51 6.61 6.82 -0.76
CA SER A 51 6.33 7.89 -1.73
C SER A 51 5.49 7.35 -2.88
N GLY A 52 4.81 8.23 -3.61
CA GLY A 52 3.90 7.84 -4.70
C GLY A 52 2.81 6.87 -4.23
N ASN A 53 2.64 5.78 -4.99
CA ASN A 53 1.71 4.70 -4.65
C ASN A 53 2.47 3.60 -3.91
N PHE A 54 2.03 3.28 -2.69
CA PHE A 54 2.74 2.32 -1.84
C PHE A 54 1.80 1.43 -1.04
N SER A 55 2.38 0.35 -0.52
CA SER A 55 1.76 -0.50 0.50
C SER A 55 2.65 -0.56 1.73
N LEU A 56 2.07 -0.81 2.91
CA LEU A 56 2.79 -0.92 4.17
C LEU A 56 2.59 -2.31 4.80
N SER A 57 3.63 -2.80 5.46
CA SER A 57 3.56 -3.88 6.42
C SER A 57 4.17 -3.43 7.74
N ILE A 58 3.38 -3.45 8.80
CA ILE A 58 3.80 -3.03 10.15
C ILE A 58 3.86 -4.28 11.02
N PRO A 59 5.06 -4.80 11.34
CA PRO A 59 5.21 -5.98 12.20
C PRO A 59 4.71 -5.73 13.63
N ALA A 60 4.44 -6.83 14.34
CA ALA A 60 4.07 -6.78 15.76
C ALA A 60 5.12 -6.04 16.60
N GLY A 61 4.67 -5.29 17.61
CA GLY A 61 5.53 -4.49 18.49
C GLY A 61 6.07 -3.18 17.89
N ILE A 62 5.85 -2.92 16.59
CA ILE A 62 6.25 -1.67 15.93
C ILE A 62 5.05 -0.72 15.84
N THR A 63 5.31 0.57 16.07
CA THR A 63 4.32 1.65 15.87
C THR A 63 4.79 2.58 14.76
N ILE A 64 3.99 2.69 13.70
CA ILE A 64 4.17 3.72 12.68
C ILE A 64 3.18 4.84 12.94
N THR A 65 3.70 6.07 13.04
CA THR A 65 2.90 7.27 13.21
C THR A 65 2.77 8.00 11.89
N ILE A 66 1.56 8.46 11.58
CA ILE A 66 1.30 9.44 10.53
C ILE A 66 0.81 10.73 11.20
N SER A 67 1.74 11.66 11.40
CA SER A 67 1.46 12.98 11.97
C SER A 67 0.75 13.90 10.97
N GLY A 68 0.06 14.92 11.51
CA GLY A 68 -0.71 15.87 10.71
C GLY A 68 -2.14 15.41 10.39
N GLY A 69 -2.89 16.24 9.67
CA GLY A 69 -4.33 16.05 9.49
C GLY A 69 -4.73 15.29 8.23
N THR A 70 -3.79 15.06 7.31
CA THR A 70 -4.09 14.43 6.02
C THR A 70 -2.92 13.58 5.52
N LEU A 71 -3.17 12.33 5.15
CA LEU A 71 -2.26 11.56 4.29
C LEU A 71 -2.59 11.85 2.82
N SER A 72 -1.73 12.63 2.17
CA SER A 72 -1.86 13.03 0.76
C SER A 72 -1.23 12.04 -0.23
N LEU A 73 -0.61 10.96 0.26
CA LEU A 73 -0.05 9.91 -0.59
C LEU A 73 -1.03 8.74 -0.73
N GLN A 74 -0.98 8.04 -1.86
CA GLN A 74 -1.85 6.91 -2.12
C GLN A 74 -1.30 5.63 -1.47
N MET A 75 -1.72 5.41 -0.22
CA MET A 75 -1.50 4.14 0.46
C MET A 75 -2.55 3.13 -0.02
N LEU A 76 -2.16 2.24 -0.91
CA LEU A 76 -3.06 1.25 -1.51
C LEU A 76 -3.49 0.19 -0.49
N ARG A 77 -2.53 -0.31 0.29
CA ARG A 77 -2.76 -1.35 1.30
C ARG A 77 -1.87 -1.17 2.51
N CYS A 78 -2.41 -1.41 3.71
CA CYS A 78 -1.65 -1.46 4.95
C CYS A 78 -2.04 -2.72 5.74
N ASP A 79 -1.11 -3.66 5.88
CA ASP A 79 -1.26 -4.80 6.78
C ASP A 79 -0.65 -4.44 8.16
N VAL A 80 -1.52 -4.34 9.17
CA VAL A 80 -1.15 -3.87 10.51
C VAL A 80 -1.11 -5.06 11.47
N TYR A 81 0.09 -5.58 11.74
CA TYR A 81 0.33 -6.54 12.84
C TYR A 81 0.77 -5.82 14.13
N GLY A 82 1.41 -4.65 14.00
CA GLY A 82 1.75 -3.75 15.09
C GLY A 82 0.71 -2.65 15.31
N THR A 83 1.14 -1.40 15.33
CA THR A 83 0.25 -0.24 15.50
C THR A 83 0.43 0.74 14.35
N LEU A 84 -0.68 1.16 13.75
CA LEU A 84 -0.75 2.33 12.89
C LEU A 84 -1.42 3.46 13.68
N ALA A 85 -0.65 4.49 14.04
CA ALA A 85 -1.11 5.64 14.79
C ALA A 85 -1.36 6.83 13.86
N LEU A 86 -2.54 7.43 13.95
CA LEU A 86 -3.01 8.42 12.97
C LEU A 86 -3.38 9.75 13.64
N GLY A 87 -2.95 10.85 13.01
CA GLY A 87 -3.47 12.17 13.32
C GLY A 87 -2.80 12.88 14.50
N SER A 88 -1.59 12.45 14.89
CA SER A 88 -0.82 13.14 15.92
C SER A 88 -0.71 14.63 15.61
N GLY A 89 -1.08 15.47 16.59
CA GLY A 89 -1.06 16.93 16.48
C GLY A 89 -2.18 17.53 15.63
N SER A 90 -3.26 16.80 15.32
CA SER A 90 -4.38 17.28 14.50
C SER A 90 -5.74 16.97 15.12
N ALA A 91 -6.75 17.77 14.78
CA ALA A 91 -8.11 17.56 15.29
C ALA A 91 -8.81 16.35 14.65
N THR A 92 -8.54 16.12 13.38
CA THR A 92 -9.08 15.02 12.58
C THR A 92 -7.99 14.48 11.67
N PHE A 93 -8.10 13.24 11.22
CA PHE A 93 -7.20 12.67 10.22
C PHE A 93 -7.95 12.25 8.95
N THR A 94 -7.44 12.63 7.79
CA THR A 94 -8.09 12.38 6.49
C THR A 94 -7.18 11.59 5.55
N PHE A 95 -7.71 10.58 4.88
CA PHE A 95 -7.05 9.99 3.73
C PHE A 95 -7.48 10.72 2.46
N ALA A 96 -6.53 11.22 1.65
CA ALA A 96 -6.87 11.85 0.37
C ALA A 96 -7.32 10.84 -0.70
N PHE A 97 -6.88 9.60 -0.57
CA PHE A 97 -7.19 8.50 -1.50
C PHE A 97 -7.71 7.28 -0.72
N PRO A 98 -8.59 6.44 -1.31
CA PRO A 98 -9.14 5.28 -0.62
C PRO A 98 -8.06 4.24 -0.28
N PRO A 99 -7.80 3.95 1.01
CA PRO A 99 -6.88 2.91 1.40
C PRO A 99 -7.61 1.57 1.62
N THR A 100 -6.86 0.48 1.57
CA THR A 100 -7.25 -0.79 2.18
C THR A 100 -6.42 -1.02 3.45
N ILE A 101 -7.03 -0.88 4.62
CA ILE A 101 -6.36 -1.11 5.91
C ILE A 101 -6.86 -2.44 6.48
N ILE A 102 -5.93 -3.35 6.75
CA ILE A 102 -6.22 -4.66 7.32
C ILE A 102 -5.49 -4.76 8.65
N VAL A 103 -6.24 -4.64 9.74
CA VAL A 103 -5.75 -4.89 11.09
C VAL A 103 -5.72 -6.39 11.31
N ARG A 104 -4.51 -6.95 11.43
CA ARG A 104 -4.24 -8.38 11.61
C ARG A 104 -4.27 -8.73 13.10
N SER A 105 -4.10 -10.02 13.42
CA SER A 105 -4.06 -10.50 14.80
C SER A 105 -3.07 -9.68 15.63
N SER A 106 -3.53 -9.17 16.78
CA SER A 106 -2.84 -8.24 17.71
C SER A 106 -2.57 -6.81 17.20
N GLY A 107 -2.88 -6.53 15.94
CA GLY A 107 -2.71 -5.21 15.35
C GLY A 107 -3.67 -4.17 15.92
N LYS A 108 -3.30 -2.90 15.79
CA LYS A 108 -4.10 -1.77 16.31
C LYS A 108 -4.11 -0.59 15.35
N LEU A 109 -5.27 0.03 15.21
CA LEU A 109 -5.37 1.42 14.76
C LEU A 109 -5.46 2.28 16.02
N LEU A 110 -4.50 3.20 16.17
CA LEU A 110 -4.46 4.12 17.29
C LEU A 110 -4.85 5.52 16.83
N ASP A 111 -5.92 6.04 17.40
CA ASP A 111 -6.31 7.43 17.23
C ASP A 111 -5.45 8.34 18.10
N GLN A 112 -4.84 9.34 17.47
CA GLN A 112 -4.08 10.40 18.13
C GLN A 112 -4.63 11.79 17.77
N THR A 113 -5.81 11.84 17.14
CA THR A 113 -6.51 13.08 16.86
C THR A 113 -7.18 13.63 18.12
N SER A 114 -7.32 14.94 18.25
CA SER A 114 -7.98 15.52 19.43
C SER A 114 -9.50 15.37 19.43
N SER A 115 -10.13 15.16 18.26
CA SER A 115 -11.58 15.00 18.15
C SER A 115 -12.03 13.55 18.03
N ASN A 116 -11.10 12.60 17.96
CA ASN A 116 -11.35 11.18 17.74
C ASN A 116 -12.08 10.87 16.42
N VAL A 117 -11.63 11.49 15.32
CA VAL A 117 -12.29 11.39 14.01
C VAL A 117 -11.29 11.07 12.90
N PHE A 118 -11.57 9.96 12.20
CA PHE A 118 -10.95 9.61 10.92
C PHE A 118 -11.93 9.78 9.77
N LEU A 119 -11.47 10.42 8.70
CA LEU A 119 -12.22 10.66 7.48
C LEU A 119 -11.65 9.80 6.34
N PHE A 120 -12.51 8.93 5.81
CA PHE A 120 -12.17 8.03 4.71
C PHE A 120 -12.96 8.44 3.46
N PRO A 121 -12.31 8.53 2.29
CA PRO A 121 -13.02 8.74 1.04
C PRO A 121 -13.84 7.48 0.69
N SER A 122 -14.84 7.64 -0.17
CA SER A 122 -15.65 6.52 -0.66
C SER A 122 -14.78 5.41 -1.24
N ASN A 123 -15.22 4.15 -1.10
CA ASN A 123 -14.50 2.93 -1.51
C ASN A 123 -13.27 2.55 -0.65
N SER A 124 -13.07 3.22 0.49
CA SER A 124 -12.08 2.76 1.48
C SER A 124 -12.50 1.42 2.11
N ILE A 125 -11.53 0.56 2.39
CA ILE A 125 -11.75 -0.72 3.08
C ILE A 125 -11.01 -0.69 4.40
N ILE A 126 -11.72 -1.00 5.48
CA ILE A 126 -11.14 -1.21 6.81
C ILE A 126 -11.62 -2.57 7.29
N ALA A 127 -10.70 -3.50 7.46
CA ALA A 127 -10.98 -4.84 7.95
C ALA A 127 -10.22 -5.09 9.25
N VAL A 128 -10.92 -5.55 10.29
CA VAL A 128 -10.32 -5.96 11.56
C VAL A 128 -10.49 -7.45 11.69
N LEU A 129 -9.37 -8.18 11.69
CA LEU A 129 -9.35 -9.64 11.74
C LEU A 129 -8.89 -10.06 13.14
N SER A 130 -9.78 -10.71 13.91
CA SER A 130 -9.38 -11.35 15.16
C SER A 130 -8.53 -12.58 14.85
N GLY A 131 -7.37 -12.71 15.51
CA GLY A 131 -6.69 -14.01 15.56
C GLY A 131 -7.57 -14.98 16.34
N GLY A 132 -7.88 -16.14 15.74
CA GLY A 132 -8.44 -17.25 16.51
C GLY A 132 -7.46 -17.62 17.62
N GLY A 133 -7.96 -17.64 18.87
CA GLY A 133 -7.20 -18.09 20.03
C GLY A 133 -6.89 -19.58 19.99
#